data_AF-A0A2V6WQG2-F1
#
_entry.id   AF-A0A2V6WQG2-F1
#
_cell.length_a   1.000
_cell.length_b   1.000
_cell.length_c   1.000
_cell.angle_alpha   90.00
_cell.angle_beta   90.00
_cell.angle_gamma   90.00
#
_symmetry.space_group_name_H-M   'P 1'
#
loop_
_entity.id
_entity.type
_entity.pdbx_description
1 polymer ?
#
loop_
_entity_poly.entity_id
_entity_poly.type
_entity_poly.pdbx_seq_one_letter_code
_entity_poly.pdbx_strand_id
1 'polypeptide(L)'
;HLRDTEESFMGRFHTILAMDEPKLFPIDPDRWADERQYLRADAEHALRAFRRRREESLGLLRGLAAEAWNRGAIHPVKGRMTVREFVTLMAWHDDNHLDQLKRALEGRA
;
A
#
# COMPACT_ATOMS: atom_id res chain seq x y z
N HIS A 1 7.13 -4.08 -6.07
CA HIS A 1 6.98 -2.99 -5.10
C HIS A 1 5.57 -2.43 -5.07
N LEU A 2 5.16 -1.51 -5.97
CA LEU A 2 3.81 -0.89 -5.91
C LEU A 2 2.67 -1.91 -5.78
N ARG A 3 2.68 -2.97 -6.61
CA ARG A 3 1.67 -4.06 -6.54
C ARG A 3 1.61 -4.78 -5.19
N ASP A 4 2.76 -4.94 -4.53
CA ASP A 4 2.90 -5.69 -3.28
C ASP A 4 2.60 -4.80 -2.07
N THR A 5 2.96 -3.51 -2.17
CA THR A 5 2.56 -2.48 -1.20
C THR A 5 1.05 -2.28 -1.19
N GLU A 6 0.40 -2.29 -2.37
CA GLU A 6 -1.07 -2.25 -2.48
C GLU A 6 -1.74 -3.44 -1.75
N GLU A 7 -1.21 -4.66 -1.95
CA GLU A 7 -1.65 -5.87 -1.23
C GLU A 7 -1.52 -5.72 0.29
N SER A 8 -0.42 -5.12 0.75
CA SER A 8 -0.22 -4.80 2.17
C SER A 8 -1.24 -3.79 2.69
N PHE A 9 -1.51 -2.71 1.96
CA PHE A 9 -2.51 -1.71 2.36
C PHE A 9 -3.89 -2.34 2.49
N MET A 10 -4.31 -3.16 1.52
CA MET A 10 -5.58 -3.88 1.56
C MET A 10 -5.68 -4.80 2.79
N GLY A 11 -4.63 -5.55 3.09
CA GLY A 11 -4.56 -6.39 4.30
C GLY A 11 -4.69 -5.57 5.59
N ARG A 12 -4.06 -4.38 5.65
CA ARG A 12 -4.18 -3.46 6.80
C ARG A 12 -5.59 -2.92 6.94
N PHE A 13 -6.23 -2.50 5.84
CA PHE A 13 -7.61 -2.02 5.87
C PHE A 13 -8.56 -3.09 6.39
N HIS A 14 -8.49 -4.32 5.88
CA HIS A 14 -9.29 -5.42 6.40
C HIS A 14 -9.06 -5.67 7.89
N THR A 15 -7.80 -5.66 8.34
CA THR A 15 -7.46 -5.85 9.76
C THR A 15 -8.05 -4.74 10.64
N ILE A 16 -7.88 -3.47 10.27
CA ILE A 16 -8.41 -2.31 11.01
C ILE A 16 -9.95 -2.34 11.07
N LEU A 17 -10.60 -2.77 9.99
CA LEU A 17 -12.05 -2.84 9.91
C LEU A 17 -12.62 -4.01 10.73
N ALA A 18 -11.89 -5.11 10.85
CA ALA A 18 -12.31 -6.31 11.58
C ALA A 18 -11.99 -6.28 13.08
N MET A 19 -10.94 -5.57 13.50
CA MET A 19 -10.41 -5.63 14.86
C MET A 19 -10.36 -4.23 15.50
N ASP A 20 -10.41 -4.18 16.83
CA ASP A 20 -10.26 -2.94 17.58
C ASP A 20 -8.79 -2.67 17.89
N GLU A 21 -8.27 -1.54 17.39
CA GLU A 21 -6.88 -1.07 17.55
C GLU A 21 -5.80 -2.17 17.40
N PRO A 22 -5.80 -2.99 16.32
CA PRO A 22 -4.85 -4.09 16.18
C PRO A 22 -3.42 -3.58 16.05
N LYS A 23 -2.44 -4.36 16.53
CA LYS A 23 -1.02 -4.08 16.27
C LYS A 23 -0.65 -4.59 14.89
N LEU A 24 -0.10 -3.73 14.05
CA LEU A 24 0.31 -4.12 12.69
C LEU A 24 1.68 -4.77 12.70
N PHE A 25 1.85 -5.77 11.83
CA PHE A 25 3.16 -6.36 11.58
C PHE A 25 4.01 -5.45 10.68
N PRO A 26 5.32 -5.34 10.96
CA PRO A 26 6.25 -4.66 10.08
C PRO A 26 6.36 -5.40 8.75
N ILE A 27 6.63 -4.66 7.70
CA ILE A 27 6.92 -5.19 6.37
C ILE A 27 8.36 -4.80 6.05
N ASP A 28 9.07 -5.73 5.43
CA ASP A 28 10.42 -5.53 4.90
C ASP A 28 10.35 -5.51 3.37
N PRO A 29 10.30 -4.30 2.75
CA PRO A 29 10.17 -4.17 1.30
C PRO A 29 11.38 -4.71 0.53
N ASP A 30 12.58 -4.60 1.11
CA ASP A 30 13.82 -5.05 0.48
C ASP A 30 13.86 -6.57 0.45
N ARG A 31 13.48 -7.22 1.56
CA ARG A 31 13.33 -8.67 1.59
C ARG A 31 12.28 -9.17 0.60
N TRP A 32 11.15 -8.47 0.46
CA TRP A 32 10.15 -8.83 -0.55
C TRP A 32 10.67 -8.65 -1.98
N ALA A 33 11.47 -7.61 -2.24
CA ALA A 33 12.03 -7.39 -3.56
C ALA A 33 12.96 -8.53 -3.99
N ASP A 34 13.76 -9.03 -3.05
CA ASP A 34 14.62 -10.19 -3.26
C ASP A 34 13.81 -11.49 -3.38
N GLU A 35 12.99 -11.83 -2.39
CA GLU A 35 12.20 -13.08 -2.37
C GLU A 35 11.26 -13.20 -3.58
N ARG A 36 10.66 -12.09 -4.01
CA ARG A 36 9.73 -12.04 -5.16
C ARG A 36 10.42 -11.68 -6.48
N GLN A 37 11.75 -11.60 -6.48
CA GLN A 37 12.60 -11.46 -7.68
C GLN A 37 12.19 -10.28 -8.58
N TYR A 38 12.00 -9.08 -8.02
CA TYR A 38 11.48 -7.94 -8.77
C TYR A 38 12.30 -7.58 -10.02
N LEU A 39 13.62 -7.78 -9.98
CA LEU A 39 14.52 -7.52 -11.12
C LEU A 39 14.25 -8.42 -12.32
N ARG A 40 13.62 -9.59 -12.11
CA ARG A 40 13.27 -10.55 -13.16
C ARG A 40 11.79 -10.46 -13.54
N ALA A 41 11.03 -9.59 -12.91
CA ALA A 41 9.59 -9.49 -13.13
C ALA A 41 9.29 -8.73 -14.43
N ASP A 42 8.28 -9.22 -15.17
CA ASP A 42 7.72 -8.49 -16.30
C ASP A 42 6.96 -7.25 -15.79
N ALA A 43 7.35 -6.08 -16.29
CA ALA A 43 6.80 -4.80 -15.83
C ALA A 43 5.32 -4.64 -16.19
N GLU A 44 4.90 -5.13 -17.36
CA GLU A 44 3.52 -5.01 -17.82
C GLU A 44 2.58 -5.88 -16.97
N HIS A 45 3.01 -7.11 -16.67
CA HIS A 45 2.31 -8.00 -15.75
C HIS A 45 2.22 -7.39 -14.34
N ALA A 46 3.31 -6.81 -13.83
CA ALA A 46 3.30 -6.13 -12.54
C ALA A 46 2.31 -4.95 -12.51
N LEU A 47 2.24 -4.16 -13.59
CA LEU A 47 1.31 -3.05 -13.72
C LEU A 47 -0.15 -3.52 -13.78
N ARG A 48 -0.46 -4.57 -14.55
CA ARG A 48 -1.81 -5.17 -14.57
C ARG A 48 -2.24 -5.65 -13.19
N ALA A 49 -1.33 -6.32 -12.48
CA ALA A 49 -1.60 -6.80 -11.12
C ALA A 49 -1.82 -5.65 -10.12
N PHE A 50 -1.07 -4.55 -10.24
CA PHE A 50 -1.29 -3.35 -9.44
C PHE A 50 -2.66 -2.72 -9.72
N ARG A 51 -3.02 -2.52 -11.00
CA ARG A 51 -4.32 -1.93 -11.39
C ARG A 51 -5.50 -2.71 -10.83
N ARG A 52 -5.48 -4.04 -10.94
CA ARG A 52 -6.54 -4.90 -10.39
C ARG A 52 -6.69 -4.71 -8.88
N ARG A 53 -5.57 -4.75 -8.14
CA ARG A 53 -5.60 -4.54 -6.68
C ARG A 53 -6.06 -3.12 -6.32
N ARG A 54 -5.69 -2.10 -7.09
CA ARG A 54 -6.16 -0.73 -6.89
C ARG A 54 -7.67 -0.61 -7.07
N GLU A 55 -8.25 -1.28 -8.06
CA GLU A 55 -9.71 -1.33 -8.25
C GLU A 55 -10.41 -1.98 -7.04
N GLU A 56 -9.86 -3.09 -6.53
CA GLU A 56 -10.34 -3.77 -5.32
C GLU A 56 -10.27 -2.84 -4.08
N SER A 57 -9.12 -2.20 -3.85
CA SER A 57 -8.91 -1.24 -2.75
C SER A 57 -9.90 -0.07 -2.83
N LEU A 58 -10.07 0.54 -4.01
CA LEU A 58 -11.00 1.64 -4.21
C LEU A 58 -12.45 1.21 -4.03
N GLY A 59 -12.80 -0.01 -4.44
CA GLY A 59 -14.11 -0.61 -4.19
C GLY A 59 -14.43 -0.70 -2.70
N LEU A 60 -13.49 -1.23 -1.90
CA LEU A 60 -13.62 -1.27 -0.44
C LEU A 60 -13.77 0.14 0.15
N LEU A 61 -12.83 1.04 -0.16
CA LEU A 61 -12.74 2.37 0.45
C LEU A 61 -13.98 3.22 0.16
N ARG A 62 -14.54 3.15 -1.06
CA ARG A 62 -15.77 3.87 -1.43
C ARG A 62 -17.01 3.35 -0.70
N GLY A 63 -17.00 2.09 -0.26
CA GLY A 63 -18.10 1.48 0.48
C GLY A 63 -18.06 1.72 1.99
N LEU A 64 -17.03 2.38 2.53
CA LEU A 64 -16.89 2.61 3.96
C LEU A 64 -17.85 3.69 4.47
N ALA A 65 -18.52 3.39 5.58
CA ALA A 65 -19.24 4.39 6.38
C ALA A 65 -18.25 5.46 6.94
N ALA A 66 -18.75 6.66 7.22
CA ALA A 66 -17.93 7.80 7.65
C ALA A 66 -17.11 7.49 8.92
N GLU A 67 -17.68 6.73 9.85
CA GLU A 67 -17.07 6.37 11.13
C GLU A 67 -15.91 5.38 10.94
N ALA A 68 -16.00 4.51 9.93
CA ALA A 68 -14.97 3.51 9.64
C ALA A 68 -13.63 4.16 9.24
N TRP A 69 -13.65 5.37 8.70
CA TRP A 69 -12.44 6.13 8.37
C TRP A 69 -11.60 6.52 9.60
N ASN A 70 -12.22 6.58 10.79
CA ASN A 70 -11.55 6.93 12.04
C ASN A 70 -11.07 5.70 12.84
N ARG A 71 -11.46 4.48 12.43
CA ARG A 71 -10.88 3.24 12.99
C ARG A 71 -9.39 3.21 12.73
N GLY A 72 -8.63 2.67 13.66
CA GLY A 72 -7.18 2.68 13.60
C GLY A 72 -6.52 1.39 14.05
N ALA A 73 -5.20 1.38 13.91
CA ALA A 73 -4.31 0.32 14.33
C ALA A 73 -2.99 0.92 14.82
N ILE A 74 -2.23 0.15 15.60
CA ILE A 74 -0.92 0.56 16.11
C ILE A 74 0.16 0.15 15.11
N HIS A 75 0.70 1.13 14.38
CA HIS A 75 1.86 0.94 13.51
C HIS A 75 3.14 0.84 14.37
N PRO A 76 4.06 -0.11 14.08
CA PRO A 76 5.26 -0.35 14.89
C PRO A 76 6.27 0.82 14.97
N VAL A 77 6.03 1.92 14.24
CA VAL A 77 6.96 3.07 14.11
C VAL A 77 6.21 4.38 14.27
N LYS A 78 5.06 4.52 13.60
CA LYS A 78 4.26 5.76 13.59
C LYS A 78 3.25 5.86 14.74
N GLY A 79 3.14 4.82 15.58
CA GLY A 79 2.11 4.75 16.62
C GLY A 79 0.72 4.51 16.00
N ARG A 80 -0.33 5.03 16.65
CA ARG A 80 -1.70 4.84 16.18
C ARG A 80 -1.91 5.55 14.83
N MET A 81 -2.46 4.82 13.86
CA MET A 81 -2.81 5.32 12.54
C MET A 81 -4.22 4.85 12.15
N THR A 82 -5.02 5.76 11.62
CA THR A 82 -6.37 5.53 11.12
C THR A 82 -6.40 5.03 9.68
N VAL A 83 -7.53 4.47 9.24
CA VAL A 83 -7.78 4.18 7.81
C VAL A 83 -7.52 5.42 6.95
N ARG A 84 -8.01 6.59 7.37
CA ARG A 84 -7.77 7.86 6.67
C ARG A 84 -6.28 8.16 6.49
N GLU A 85 -5.49 8.05 7.56
CA GLU A 85 -4.05 8.32 7.50
C GLU A 85 -3.31 7.31 6.64
N PHE A 86 -3.72 6.03 6.65
CA PHE A 86 -3.15 5.03 5.74
C PHE A 86 -3.48 5.31 4.27
N VAL A 87 -4.69 5.77 3.95
CA VAL A 87 -5.05 6.16 2.58
C VAL A 87 -4.24 7.38 2.13
N THR A 88 -4.05 8.39 2.99
CA THR A 88 -3.17 9.53 2.71
C THR A 88 -1.73 9.07 2.45
N LEU A 89 -1.22 8.15 3.28
CA LEU A 89 0.11 7.57 3.11
C LEU A 89 0.22 6.80 1.79
N MET A 90 -0.82 6.04 1.41
CA MET A 90 -0.87 5.31 0.15
C MET A 90 -0.81 6.25 -1.06
N ALA A 91 -1.56 7.36 -1.04
CA ALA A 91 -1.52 8.35 -2.11
C ALA A 91 -0.14 9.02 -2.23
N TRP A 92 0.45 9.45 -1.11
CA TRP A 92 1.81 10.01 -1.10
C TRP A 92 2.86 8.99 -1.60
N HIS A 93 2.70 7.72 -1.22
CA HIS A 93 3.59 6.64 -1.63
C HIS A 93 3.56 6.43 -3.15
N ASP A 94 2.38 6.46 -3.76
CA ASP A 94 2.21 6.41 -5.21
C ASP A 94 2.92 7.58 -5.90
N ASP A 95 2.69 8.81 -5.44
CA ASP A 95 3.29 10.01 -6.02
C ASP A 95 4.81 9.97 -5.95
N ASN A 96 5.37 9.54 -4.81
CA ASN A 96 6.80 9.39 -4.62
C ASN A 96 7.40 8.37 -5.61
N HIS A 97 6.74 7.22 -5.82
CA HIS A 97 7.24 6.22 -6.76
C HIS A 97 7.03 6.61 -8.23
N LEU A 98 5.97 7.35 -8.54
CA LEU A 98 5.77 7.91 -9.87
C LEU A 98 6.89 8.90 -10.21
N ASP A 99 7.30 9.74 -9.25
CA ASP A 99 8.42 10.66 -9.42
C ASP A 99 9.76 9.91 -9.63
N GLN A 100 10.01 8.84 -8.85
CA GLN A 100 11.17 7.98 -9.07
C GLN A 100 11.20 7.36 -10.48
N LEU A 101 10.05 6.88 -10.98
CA LEU A 101 9.95 6.35 -12.33
C LEU A 101 10.24 7.41 -13.41
N LYS A 102 9.72 8.63 -13.23
CA LYS A 102 9.99 9.76 -14.14
C LYS A 102 11.48 10.08 -14.18
N ARG A 103 12.12 10.23 -13.02
CA ARG A 103 13.57 10.46 -12.94
C ARG A 103 14.38 9.35 -13.61
N ALA A 104 13.98 8.08 -13.43
CA ALA A 104 14.65 6.95 -14.07
C ALA A 104 14.55 7.00 -15.60
N LEU A 105 13.39 7.37 -16.16
CA LEU A 105 13.22 7.55 -17.61
C LEU A 105 14.07 8.69 -18.17
N GLU A 106 14.37 9.70 -17.36
CA GLU A 106 15.25 10.82 -17.70
C GLU A 106 16.74 10.51 -17.48
N GLY A 107 17.09 9.31 -17.00
CA GLY A 107 18.47 8.94 -16.67
C GLY A 107 19.01 9.59 -15.39
N ARG A 108 18.13 10.00 -14.47
CA ARG A 108 18.42 10.70 -13.21
C ARG A 108 18.06 9.85 -11.99
N ALA A 109 18.08 8.53 -12.15
CA ALA A 109 17.74 7.56 -11.10
C ALA A 109 18.69 7.69 -9.89
#